data_AF-A0A2N7QRG4-F1
#
_entry.id   AF-A0A2N7QRG4-F1
#
_cell.length_a   1.000
_cell.length_b   1.000
_cell.length_c   1.000
_cell.angle_alpha   90.00
_cell.angle_beta   90.00
_cell.angle_gamma   90.00
#
_symmetry.space_group_name_H-M   'P 1'
#
loop_
_entity.id
_entity.type
_entity.pdbx_description
1 polymer ?
#
loop_
_entity_poly.entity_id
_entity_poly.type
_entity_poly.pdbx_seq_one_letter_code
_entity_poly.pdbx_strand_id
1 'polypeptide(L)' 'MNRQFLSPRQLSERYGEDSPSERTLMRWRSEGIGPKFVKLGLKVVYPLDQLLEWENNGGDSCH' A
#
# COMPACT_ATOMS: atom_id res chain seq x y z
N MET A 1 -16.02 8.91 9.83
CA MET A 1 -15.25 8.17 8.82
C MET A 1 -13.76 8.45 9.00
N ASN A 2 -12.97 7.49 9.49
CA ASN A 2 -11.52 7.68 9.70
C ASN A 2 -10.75 7.30 8.42
N ARG A 3 -10.38 8.28 7.59
CA ARG A 3 -9.35 8.09 6.56
C ARG A 3 -7.99 7.96 7.26
N GLN A 4 -7.57 6.74 7.51
CA GLN A 4 -6.23 6.46 8.03
C GLN A 4 -5.24 6.43 6.85
N PHE A 5 -4.15 7.18 6.97
CA PHE A 5 -3.07 7.18 5.99
C PHE A 5 -1.87 6.49 6.62
N LEU A 6 -1.46 5.37 6.01
CA LEU A 6 -0.35 4.56 6.50
C LEU A 6 0.90 4.93 5.72
N SER A 7 1.94 5.36 6.42
CA SER A 7 3.26 5.43 5.81
C SER A 7 3.76 4.00 5.53
N PRO A 8 4.67 3.74 4.58
CA PRO A 8 5.20 2.40 4.31
C PRO A 8 5.70 1.70 5.59
N ARG A 9 6.32 2.46 6.51
CA ARG A 9 6.72 1.94 7.82
C ARG A 9 5.54 1.55 8.71
N GLN A 10 4.51 2.40 8.79
CA GLN A 10 3.29 2.14 9.56
C GLN A 10 2.44 1.02 8.95
N LEU A 11 2.45 0.89 7.62
CA LEU A 11 1.82 -0.21 6.89
C LEU A 11 2.50 -1.53 7.27
N SER A 12 3.84 -1.54 7.26
CA SER A 12 4.67 -2.67 7.69
C SER A 12 4.40 -3.08 9.13
N GLU A 13 4.34 -2.11 10.04
CA GLU A 13 4.06 -2.38 11.46
C GLU A 13 2.64 -2.89 11.70
N ARG A 14 1.65 -2.44 10.90
CA ARG A 14 0.24 -2.82 11.05
C ARG A 14 -0.06 -4.21 10.51
N TYR A 15 0.52 -4.58 9.37
CA TYR A 15 0.32 -5.89 8.74
C TYR A 15 1.29 -6.96 9.27
N GLY A 16 2.33 -6.57 10.03
CA GLY A 16 3.25 -7.50 10.67
C GLY A 16 3.96 -8.41 9.65
N GLU A 17 3.82 -9.73 9.80
CA GLU A 17 4.38 -10.76 8.92
C GLU A 17 3.72 -10.83 7.53
N ASP A 18 2.48 -10.35 7.40
CA ASP A 18 1.71 -10.35 6.15
C ASP A 18 1.98 -9.09 5.31
N SER A 19 2.84 -8.18 5.81
CA SER A 19 3.10 -6.93 5.10
C SER A 19 4.04 -7.12 3.91
N PRO A 20 3.78 -6.45 2.77
CA PRO A 20 4.76 -6.35 1.69
C PRO A 20 6.06 -5.76 2.26
N SER A 21 7.13 -6.57 2.27
CA SER A 21 8.45 -6.13 2.74
C SER A 21 8.90 -4.87 1.98
N GLU A 22 9.89 -4.14 2.49
CA GLU A 22 10.45 -2.97 1.78
C GLU A 22 10.82 -3.28 0.32
N ARG A 23 11.27 -4.52 0.07
CA ARG A 23 11.55 -5.04 -1.26
C ARG A 23 10.29 -5.18 -2.14
N THR A 24 9.18 -5.63 -1.58
CA THR A 24 7.89 -5.69 -2.27
C THR A 24 7.35 -4.29 -2.54
N LEU A 25 7.44 -3.36 -1.59
CA LEU A 25 7.05 -1.96 -1.79
C LEU A 25 7.90 -1.24 -2.84
N MET A 26 9.17 -1.62 -2.98
CA MET A 26 10.06 -1.12 -4.04
C MET A 26 9.66 -1.70 -5.41
N ARG A 27 9.35 -2.99 -5.46
CA ARG A 27 8.82 -3.66 -6.66
C ARG A 27 7.51 -3.05 -7.11
N TRP A 28 6.53 -2.90 -6.22
CA TRP A 28 5.26 -2.23 -6.48
C TRP A 28 5.42 -0.82 -7.05
N ARG A 29 6.38 -0.05 -6.54
CA ARG A 29 6.70 1.29 -7.09
C ARG A 29 7.31 1.25 -8.49
N SER A 30 8.06 0.20 -8.80
CA SER A 30 8.76 0.06 -10.09
C SER A 30 7.85 -0.55 -11.15
N GLU A 31 7.04 -1.54 -10.75
CA GLU A 31 6.13 -2.30 -11.60
C GLU A 31 4.77 -1.60 -11.73
N GLY A 32 4.46 -0.63 -10.86
CA GLY A 32 3.15 0.05 -10.84
C GLY A 32 2.02 -0.83 -10.30
N ILE A 33 2.37 -1.97 -9.69
CA ILE A 33 1.47 -2.98 -9.16
C ILE A 33 1.22 -2.67 -7.67
N GLY A 34 -0.03 -2.78 -7.21
CA GLY A 34 -0.37 -2.65 -5.79
C GLY A 34 -1.43 -1.59 -5.47
N PRO A 35 -1.69 -1.35 -4.18
CA PRO A 35 -2.72 -0.42 -3.74
C PRO A 35 -2.32 1.03 -4.05
N LYS A 36 -3.33 1.89 -4.31
CA LYS A 36 -3.04 3.30 -4.64
C LYS A 36 -2.24 3.96 -3.52
N PHE A 37 -1.11 4.55 -3.90
CA PHE A 37 -0.29 5.36 -3.02
C PHE A 37 -0.48 6.84 -3.34
N VAL A 38 -0.40 7.67 -2.31
CA VAL A 38 -0.42 9.12 -2.43
C VAL A 38 0.97 9.64 -2.05
N LYS A 39 1.56 10.43 -2.95
CA LYS A 39 2.79 11.17 -2.65
C LYS A 39 2.44 12.52 -2.05
N LEU A 40 2.72 12.70 -0.76
CA LEU A 40 2.74 14.02 -0.13
C LEU A 40 4.19 14.54 -0.13
N GLY A 41 4.56 15.20 -1.22
CA GLY A 41 5.91 15.72 -1.43
C GLY A 41 6.95 14.60 -1.47
N LEU A 42 7.78 14.52 -0.43
CA LEU A 42 8.82 13.50 -0.27
C LEU A 42 8.29 12.20 0.37
N LYS A 43 7.11 12.23 0.98
CA LYS A 43 6.55 11.10 1.72
C LYS A 43 5.54 10.34 0.89
N VAL A 44 5.70 9.03 0.83
CA VAL A 44 4.70 8.12 0.27
C VAL A 44 3.80 7.64 1.40
N VAL A 45 2.48 7.73 1.21
CA VAL A 45 1.48 7.19 2.14
C VAL A 45 0.45 6.35 1.38
N TYR A 46 -0.11 5.37 2.08
CA TYR A 46 -1.11 4.45 1.60
C TYR A 46 -2.39 4.71 2.38
N PRO A 47 -3.41 5.35 1.77
CA PRO A 47 -4.72 5.47 2.39
C PRO A 47 -5.33 4.09 2.58
N LEU A 48 -5.80 3.81 3.80
CA LEU A 48 -6.41 2.55 4.19
C LEU A 48 -7.60 2.18 3.30
N ASP A 49 -8.38 3.18 2.91
CA ASP A 49 -9.54 3.04 2.03
C ASP A 49 -9.15 2.42 0.67
N GLN A 50 -8.09 2.93 0.04
CA GLN A 50 -7.60 2.39 -1.24
C GLN A 50 -6.92 1.04 -1.07
N LEU A 51 -6.30 0.80 0.09
CA LEU A 51 -5.70 -0.50 0.41
C LEU A 51 -6.79 -1.56 0.52
N LEU A 52 -7.86 -1.25 1.25
CA LEU A 52 -9.02 -2.11 1.43
C LEU A 52 -9.74 -2.36 0.10
N GLU A 53 -9.90 -1.32 -0.74
CA GLU A 53 -10.43 -1.46 -2.10
C GLU A 53 -9.54 -2.38 -2.94
N TRP A 54 -8.23 -2.26 -2.85
CA TRP A 54 -7.28 -3.12 -3.57
C TRP A 54 -7.33 -4.57 -3.08
N GLU A 55 -7.37 -4.80 -1.77
CA GLU A 55 -7.56 -6.12 -1.15
C GLU A 55 -8.89 -6.74 -1.62
N ASN A 56 -9.96 -5.96 -1.64
CA ASN A 56 -11.29 -6.41 -2.05
C ASN A 56 -11.43 -6.63 -3.57
N ASN A 57 -10.66 -5.89 -4.39
CA ASN A 57 -10.56 -6.14 -5.83
C ASN A 57 -9.70 -7.37 -6.17
N GLY A 58 -9.28 -8.15 -5.16
CA GLY A 58 -8.60 -9.42 -5.34
C GLY A 58 -7.09 -9.30 -5.52
N GLY A 59 -6.48 -8.17 -5.12
CA GLY A 59 -5.03 -7.99 -5.07
C GLY A 59 -4.33 -8.34 -6.39
N ASP A 60 -4.19 -7.36 -7.28
CA ASP A 60 -3.55 -7.56 -8.59
C ASP A 60 -4.29 -8.61 -9.45
N SER A 61 -5.45 -8.23 -9.98
CA SER A 61 -6.01 -8.91 -11.16
C SER A 61 -5.23 -8.44 -12.40
N CYS A 62 -3.98 -8.87 -12.53
CA CYS A 62 -3.30 -8.91 -13.82
C CYS A 62 -4.04 -9.94 -14.71
N HIS A 63 -4.78 -9.46 -15.71
CA HIS A 63 -5.17 -10.27 -16.87
C HIS A 63 -4.04 -10.24 -17.91
#